data_AF-A0A1I6D481-F1
#
_entry.id   AF-A0A1I6D481-F1
#
_cell.length_a   1.000
_cell.length_b   1.000
_cell.length_c   1.000
_cell.angle_alpha   90.00
_cell.angle_beta   90.00
_cell.angle_gamma   90.00
#
_symmetry.space_group_name_H-M   'P 1'
#
loop_
_entity.id
_entity.type
_entity.pdbx_description
1 polymer ?
#
loop_
_entity_poly.entity_id
_entity_poly.type
_entity_poly.pdbx_seq_one_letter_code
_entity_poly.pdbx_strand_id
1 'polypeptide(L)' 'MITAEVALYPQKTTNASQIINSALDSLQQHNVQAQVGSMSTRLQGTDEEVWAGLKSLFDQAKAQSEVNMVVTISNCAG' A
#
# COMPACT_ATOMS: atom_id res chain seq x y z
N MET A 1 1.22 -7.26 -15.94
CA MET A 1 0.23 -7.35 -14.86
C MET A 1 0.90 -8.05 -13.71
N ILE A 2 0.94 -7.40 -12.56
CA ILE A 2 1.57 -7.90 -11.35
C ILE A 2 0.58 -7.79 -10.19
N THR A 3 0.87 -8.56 -9.16
CA THR A 3 0.18 -8.49 -7.87
C THR A 3 1.20 -8.09 -6.81
N ALA A 4 0.82 -7.23 -5.88
CA ALA A 4 1.61 -6.89 -4.71
C ALA A 4 0.81 -7.09 -3.43
N GLU A 5 1.37 -7.80 -2.46
CA GLU A 5 0.88 -7.75 -1.08
C GLU A 5 1.72 -6.78 -0.29
N VAL A 6 1.07 -5.79 0.32
CA VAL A 6 1.74 -4.69 1.04
C VAL A 6 1.21 -4.54 2.45
N ALA A 7 2.11 -4.34 3.41
CA ALA A 7 1.80 -3.97 4.78
C ALA A 7 2.61 -2.73 5.19
N LEU A 8 1.92 -1.77 5.83
CA LEU A 8 2.52 -0.55 6.37
C LEU A 8 2.58 -0.65 7.90
N TYR A 9 3.74 -0.31 8.45
CA TYR A 9 3.98 -0.28 9.88
C TYR A 9 4.47 1.10 10.30
N PRO A 10 3.56 2.05 10.58
CA PRO A 10 3.90 3.33 11.20
C PRO A 10 4.63 3.11 12.53
N GLN A 11 5.74 3.82 12.75
CA GLN A 11 6.59 3.66 13.93
C GLN A 11 6.42 4.81 14.91
N LYS A 12 6.66 4.53 16.21
CA LYS A 12 6.69 5.51 17.30
C LYS A 12 5.43 6.41 17.37
N THR A 13 4.27 5.86 17.00
CA THR A 13 3.00 6.61 16.91
C THR A 13 1.86 5.84 17.57
N THR A 14 0.93 6.57 18.19
CA THR A 14 -0.32 6.02 18.72
C THR A 14 -1.44 5.99 17.68
N ASN A 15 -1.23 6.63 16.52
CA ASN A 15 -2.25 6.85 15.49
C ASN A 15 -2.04 5.97 14.24
N ALA A 16 -1.42 4.79 14.42
CA ALA A 16 -1.03 3.92 13.31
C ALA A 16 -2.20 3.59 12.37
N SER A 17 -3.38 3.26 12.90
CA SER A 17 -4.57 2.94 12.10
C SER A 17 -5.02 4.11 11.23
N GLN A 18 -4.96 5.35 11.75
CA GLN A 18 -5.33 6.53 10.97
C GLN A 18 -4.34 6.78 9.83
N ILE A 19 -3.05 6.59 10.07
CA ILE A 19 -2.00 6.75 9.05
C ILE A 19 -2.17 5.70 7.95
N ILE A 20 -2.42 4.44 8.32
CA ILE A 20 -2.66 3.34 7.37
C ILE A 20 -3.91 3.64 6.53
N ASN A 21 -5.03 4.03 7.15
CA ASN A 21 -6.27 4.34 6.43
C ASN A 21 -6.09 5.52 5.47
N SER A 22 -5.42 6.59 5.90
CA SER A 22 -5.13 7.75 5.04
C SER A 22 -4.24 7.39 3.86
N ALA A 23 -3.30 6.46 4.04
CA ALA A 23 -2.49 5.94 2.95
C ALA A 23 -3.34 5.11 1.98
N LEU A 24 -4.21 4.22 2.49
CA LEU A 24 -5.12 3.41 1.67
C LEU A 24 -6.08 4.28 0.85
N ASP A 25 -6.59 5.38 1.41
CA ASP A 25 -7.46 6.32 0.70
C ASP A 25 -6.77 6.92 -0.54
N SER A 26 -5.44 7.05 -0.54
CA SER A 26 -4.69 7.54 -1.69
C SER A 26 -4.79 6.61 -2.91
N LEU A 27 -5.08 5.32 -2.72
CA LEU A 27 -5.24 4.35 -3.82
C LEU A 27 -6.47 4.65 -4.68
N GLN A 28 -7.47 5.37 -4.16
CA GLN A 28 -8.67 5.76 -4.91
C GLN A 28 -8.35 6.66 -6.11
N GLN A 29 -7.17 7.29 -6.12
CA GLN A 29 -6.70 8.14 -7.21
C GLN A 29 -5.96 7.37 -8.32
N HIS A 30 -5.76 6.05 -8.14
CA HIS A 30 -5.03 5.20 -9.07
C HIS A 30 -5.95 4.16 -9.68
N ASN A 31 -5.65 3.75 -10.92
CA ASN A 31 -6.36 2.66 -11.61
C ASN A 31 -5.84 1.28 -11.14
N VAL A 32 -5.72 1.06 -9.83
CA VAL A 32 -5.26 -0.22 -9.27
C VAL A 32 -6.37 -0.90 -8.49
N GLN A 33 -6.53 -2.20 -8.68
CA GLN A 33 -7.47 -2.97 -7.87
C GLN A 33 -6.84 -3.20 -6.49
N ALA A 34 -7.48 -2.70 -5.44
CA ALA A 34 -7.03 -2.85 -4.06
C ALA A 34 -8.02 -3.69 -3.25
N GLN A 35 -7.52 -4.72 -2.56
CA GLN A 35 -8.28 -5.54 -1.63
C GLN A 35 -7.63 -5.49 -0.26
N VAL A 36 -8.28 -4.81 0.69
CA VAL A 36 -7.79 -4.65 2.06
C VAL A 36 -8.16 -5.89 2.88
N GLY A 37 -7.14 -6.59 3.39
CA GLY A 37 -7.27 -7.71 4.31
C GLY A 37 -7.00 -7.30 5.76
N SER A 38 -7.02 -8.27 6.67
CA SER A 38 -6.77 -8.04 8.10
C SER A 38 -5.32 -7.70 8.44
N MET A 39 -4.36 -8.11 7.61
CA MET A 39 -2.91 -7.93 7.85
C MET A 39 -2.19 -7.17 6.75
N SER A 40 -2.66 -7.24 5.52
CA SER A 40 -2.04 -6.63 4.34
C SER A 40 -3.12 -6.20 3.35
N THR A 41 -2.72 -5.37 2.40
CA THR A 41 -3.54 -5.01 1.24
C THR A 41 -2.95 -5.65 0.01
N ARG A 42 -3.80 -6.29 -0.80
CA ARG A 42 -3.42 -6.83 -2.10
C ARG A 42 -3.73 -5.82 -3.18
N LEU A 43 -2.74 -5.49 -4.00
CA LEU A 43 -2.85 -4.64 -5.18
C LEU A 43 -2.70 -5.50 -6.44
N GLN A 44 -3.51 -5.25 -7.45
CA GLN A 44 -3.43 -5.92 -8.75
C GLN A 44 -3.69 -4.93 -9.88
N GLY A 45 -2.89 -5.01 -10.94
CA GLY A 45 -3.01 -4.13 -12.10
C GLY A 45 -1.86 -4.32 -13.09
N THR A 46 -1.69 -3.36 -13.99
CA THR A 46 -0.45 -3.22 -14.76
C THR A 46 0.73 -2.93 -13.84
N ASP A 47 1.93 -3.11 -14.36
CA ASP A 47 3.17 -2.90 -13.62
C ASP A 47 3.20 -1.44 -13.14
N GLU A 48 2.95 -0.48 -14.04
CA GLU A 48 2.90 0.94 -13.74
C GLU A 48 1.85 1.30 -12.67
N GLU A 49 0.63 0.75 -12.75
CA GLU A 49 -0.44 1.02 -11.79
C GLU A 49 -0.08 0.52 -10.38
N VAL A 50 0.48 -0.68 -10.26
CA VAL A 50 0.87 -1.24 -8.97
C VAL A 50 2.04 -0.47 -8.37
N TRP A 51 3.07 -0.12 -9.15
CA TRP A 51 4.19 0.68 -8.67
C TRP A 51 3.75 2.09 -8.24
N ALA A 52 2.85 2.72 -8.99
CA ALA A 52 2.28 4.02 -8.63
C ALA A 52 1.49 3.93 -7.31
N GLY A 53 0.67 2.90 -7.14
CA GLY A 53 -0.07 2.65 -5.90
C GLY A 53 0.84 2.41 -4.69
N LEU A 54 1.87 1.56 -4.82
CA LEU A 54 2.86 1.31 -3.76
C LEU A 54 3.61 2.59 -3.35
N LYS A 55 4.01 3.40 -4.33
CA LYS A 55 4.66 4.69 -4.08
C LYS A 55 3.72 5.64 -3.33
N SER A 56 2.46 5.72 -3.76
CA SER A 56 1.44 6.55 -3.10
C SER A 56 1.22 6.17 -1.64
N LEU A 57 1.11 4.86 -1.36
CA LEU A 57 0.98 4.34 -0.01
C LEU A 57 2.15 4.76 0.87
N PHE A 58 3.38 4.56 0.39
CA PHE A 58 4.58 4.90 1.14
C PHE A 58 4.72 6.40 1.36
N ASP A 59 4.45 7.21 0.34
CA ASP A 59 4.55 8.67 0.42
C ASP A 59 3.53 9.27 1.40
N GLN A 60 2.28 8.78 1.40
CA GLN A 60 1.27 9.28 2.35
C GLN A 60 1.51 8.83 3.79
N ALA A 61 2.04 7.63 3.99
CA ALA A 61 2.38 7.17 5.33
C ALA A 61 3.62 7.90 5.88
N LYS A 62 4.68 8.05 5.05
CA LYS A 62 5.94 8.67 5.49
C LYS A 62 5.81 10.17 5.77
N ALA A 63 4.81 10.83 5.18
CA ALA A 63 4.50 12.23 5.47
C ALA A 63 3.95 12.44 6.89
N GLN A 64 3.46 11.39 7.54
CA GLN A 64 2.82 11.44 8.87
C GLN A 64 3.66 10.79 9.98
N SER A 65 4.49 9.80 9.66
CA SER A 65 5.42 9.18 10.62
C SER A 65 6.60 8.49 9.92
N GLU A 66 7.63 8.12 10.69
CA GLU A 66 8.53 7.05 10.28
C GLU A 66 7.70 5.80 9.95
N VAL A 67 7.99 5.12 8.85
CA VAL A 67 7.19 3.98 8.39
C VAL A 67 8.07 2.91 7.75
N ASN A 68 7.80 1.66 8.11
CA ASN A 68 8.29 0.51 7.37
C ASN A 68 7.19 0.03 6.43
N MET A 69 7.55 -0.25 5.19
CA MET A 69 6.67 -0.87 4.22
C MET A 69 7.28 -2.20 3.80
N VAL A 70 6.53 -3.28 3.97
CA VAL A 70 6.91 -4.61 3.50
C VAL A 70 6.05 -4.93 2.29
N VAL A 71 6.69 -5.28 1.18
CA VAL A 71 6.01 -5.60 -0.07
C VAL A 71 6.52 -6.93 -0.61
N THR A 72 5.60 -7.82 -0.96
CA THR A 72 5.86 -9.00 -1.77
C THR A 72 5.24 -8.79 -3.13
N ILE A 73 6.04 -8.86 -4.20
CA ILE A 73 5.58 -8.61 -5.58
C ILE A 73 5.69 -9.91 -6.38
N SER A 74 4.65 -10.20 -7.15
CA SER A 74 4.56 -11.37 -8.00
C SER A 74 4.15 -10.97 -9.42
N ASN A 75 4.85 -11.48 -10.42
CA ASN A 75 4.41 -11.48 -11.82
C ASN A 75 3.78 -12.83 -12.22
N CYS A 76 3.59 -13.74 -11.26
CA CYS A 76 2.85 -14.97 -11.50
C CYS A 76 1.36 -14.67 -11.52
N ALA A 77 0.66 -15.22 -12.52
CA ALA A 77 -0.79 -15.22 -12.58
C ALA A 77 -1.33 -16.07 -11.42
N GLY A 78 -1.76 -15.43 -10.33
CA GLY A 78 -2.26 -16.09 -9.11
C GLY A 78 -3.01 -15.14 -8.20
#